data_AF-A0A7C3TFR7-F1
#
_entry.id   AF-A0A7C3TFR7-F1
#
_cell.length_a   1.000
_cell.length_b   1.000
_cell.length_c   1.000
_cell.angle_alpha   90.00
_cell.angle_beta   90.00
_cell.angle_gamma   90.00
#
_symmetry.space_group_name_H-M   'P 1'
#
loop_
_entity.id
_entity.type
_entity.pdbx_description
1 polymer ?
#
loop_
_entity_poly.entity_id
_entity_poly.type
_entity_poly.pdbx_seq_one_letter_code
_entity_poly.pdbx_strand_id
1 'polypeptide(L)'
;MLMKPKSTSNLSCGKKRIKHIKAPRLVDPGSNNIVERLNGIFRERNKTMRSFNNKSEAAFIGGFRIYYNFLRSHLALNGKTPAEAAKIRLP
;
A
#
# COMPACT_ATOMS: atom_id res chain seq x y z
N MET A 1 24.61 21.22 -3.82
CA MET A 1 24.00 20.05 -3.15
C MET A 1 24.46 18.79 -3.88
N LEU A 2 25.47 18.12 -3.32
CA LEU A 2 26.10 16.94 -3.92
C LEU A 2 25.42 15.66 -3.39
N MET A 3 24.77 14.90 -4.27
CA MET A 3 24.45 13.49 -4.01
C MET A 3 25.79 12.73 -3.91
N LYS A 4 26.11 12.20 -2.71
CA LYS A 4 27.31 11.38 -2.53
C LYS A 4 27.15 10.06 -3.28
N PRO A 5 28.18 9.59 -4.02
CA PRO A 5 28.12 8.33 -4.73
C PRO A 5 28.09 7.15 -3.74
N LYS A 6 27.25 6.15 -4.03
CA LYS A 6 27.32 4.85 -3.37
C LYS A 6 28.68 4.24 -3.74
N SER A 7 29.57 4.12 -2.77
CA SER A 7 30.90 3.56 -2.95
C SER A 7 30.81 2.15 -3.55
N THR A 8 31.32 2.03 -4.77
CA THR A 8 31.72 0.78 -5.38
C THR A 8 32.95 0.26 -4.62
N SER A 9 32.87 -0.90 -3.99
CA SER A 9 34.05 -1.61 -3.49
C SER A 9 34.04 -3.05 -3.98
N ASN A 10 34.85 -3.24 -5.02
CA ASN A 10 35.81 -4.31 -5.30
C ASN A 10 35.51 -5.73 -4.81
N LEU A 11 35.59 -6.67 -5.77
CA LEU A 11 35.56 -8.11 -5.61
C LEU A 11 36.52 -8.60 -4.51
N SER A 12 36.01 -9.42 -3.60
CA SER A 12 36.82 -10.38 -2.84
C SER A 12 36.21 -11.77 -2.95
N CYS A 13 37.06 -12.71 -3.34
CA CYS A 13 36.82 -14.14 -3.36
C CYS A 13 36.87 -14.65 -1.90
N GLY A 14 35.72 -14.92 -1.29
CA GLY A 14 35.61 -15.48 0.04
C GLY A 14 34.15 -15.66 0.43
N LYS A 15 33.72 -16.92 0.60
CA LYS A 15 32.35 -17.41 0.91
C LYS A 15 31.33 -16.29 1.20
N LYS A 16 30.34 -16.09 0.32
CA LYS A 16 29.23 -15.14 0.53
C LYS A 16 28.59 -15.39 1.90
N ARG A 17 28.99 -14.62 2.91
CA ARG A 17 28.36 -14.67 4.24
C ARG A 17 26.91 -14.25 4.04
N ILE A 18 25.96 -15.06 4.50
CA ILE A 18 24.53 -14.76 4.43
C ILE A 18 24.31 -13.43 5.15
N LYS A 19 23.95 -12.38 4.40
CA LYS A 19 23.59 -11.09 4.97
C LYS A 19 22.18 -11.24 5.53
N HIS A 20 22.03 -11.28 6.86
CA HIS A 20 20.73 -11.19 7.50
C HIS A 20 20.10 -9.84 7.15
N ILE A 21 19.05 -9.86 6.32
CA ILE A 21 18.26 -8.67 6.00
C ILE A 21 17.28 -8.49 7.16
N LYS A 22 17.47 -7.40 7.91
CA LYS A 22 16.56 -7.05 9.00
C LYS A 22 15.20 -6.65 8.43
N ALA A 23 14.12 -7.06 9.11
CA ALA A 23 12.79 -6.57 8.77
C ALA A 23 12.71 -5.04 8.96
N PRO A 24 12.02 -4.32 8.06
CA PRO A 24 11.80 -2.89 8.23
C PRO A 24 10.95 -2.61 9.48
N ARG A 25 11.29 -1.54 10.19
CA ARG A 25 10.49 -1.00 11.29
C ARG A 25 9.29 -0.24 10.74
N LEU A 26 8.35 0.11 11.63
CA LEU A 26 7.13 0.84 11.27
C LEU A 26 7.41 2.18 10.55
N VAL A 27 8.50 2.86 10.90
CA VAL A 27 8.86 4.18 10.35
C VAL A 27 9.68 4.08 9.05
N ASP A 28 10.20 2.89 8.74
CA ASP A 28 11.10 2.74 7.60
C ASP A 28 10.33 2.88 6.26
N PRO A 29 10.91 3.54 5.25
CA PRO A 29 10.24 3.80 3.96
C PRO A 29 9.98 2.53 3.13
N GLY A 30 10.57 1.39 3.50
CA GLY A 30 10.32 0.08 2.89
C GLY A 30 9.27 -0.77 3.62
N SER A 31 8.47 -0.18 4.52
CA SER A 31 7.46 -0.90 5.29
C SER A 31 6.13 -1.03 4.52
N ASN A 32 5.45 -2.17 4.69
CA ASN A 32 4.20 -2.49 3.98
C ASN A 32 2.93 -2.00 4.70
N ASN A 33 3.07 -1.15 5.72
CA ASN A 33 2.00 -0.80 6.66
C ASN A 33 0.79 -0.17 5.97
N ILE A 34 1.00 0.64 4.93
CA ILE A 34 -0.08 1.30 4.17
C ILE A 34 -0.94 0.25 3.46
N VAL A 35 -0.29 -0.72 2.81
CA VAL A 35 -0.97 -1.81 2.10
C VAL A 35 -1.67 -2.73 3.08
N GLU A 36 -1.03 -3.07 4.19
CA GLU A 36 -1.65 -3.86 5.26
C GLU A 36 -2.89 -3.18 5.82
N ARG A 37 -2.85 -1.86 6.05
CA ARG A 37 -4.01 -1.12 6.53
C ARG A 37 -5.16 -1.15 5.53
N LEU A 38 -4.88 -0.99 4.24
CA LEU A 38 -5.88 -1.07 3.18
C LEU A 38 -6.52 -2.46 3.12
N ASN A 39 -5.70 -3.51 3.19
CA ASN A 39 -6.18 -4.90 3.17
C ASN A 39 -7.05 -5.23 4.40
N GLY A 40 -6.72 -4.68 5.57
CA GLY A 40 -7.55 -4.81 6.78
C GLY A 40 -8.96 -4.24 6.59
N ILE A 41 -9.07 -3.04 6.02
CA ILE A 41 -10.36 -2.39 5.72
C ILE A 41 -11.19 -3.25 4.77
N PHE A 42 -10.57 -3.78 3.73
CA PHE A 42 -11.24 -4.65 2.77
C PHE A 42 -11.73 -5.95 3.41
N ARG A 43 -10.91 -6.54 4.30
CA ARG A 43 -11.25 -7.76 5.03
C ARG A 43 -12.40 -7.56 6.02
N GLU A 44 -12.43 -6.44 6.74
CA GLU A 44 -13.53 -6.08 7.66
C GLU A 44 -14.85 -5.94 6.91
N ARG A 45 -14.87 -5.22 5.77
CA ARG A 45 -16.05 -5.08 4.91
C ARG A 45 -16.52 -6.43 4.37
N ASN A 46 -15.60 -7.23 3.82
CA ASN A 46 -15.92 -8.54 3.29
C ASN A 46 -16.39 -9.50 4.38
N LYS A 47 -15.91 -9.38 5.64
CA LYS A 47 -16.34 -10.22 6.76
C LYS A 47 -17.83 -10.10 7.04
N THR A 48 -18.37 -8.88 7.01
CA THR A 48 -19.80 -8.63 7.25
C THR A 48 -20.67 -9.10 6.08
N MET A 49 -20.11 -9.11 4.87
CA MET A 49 -20.82 -9.37 3.62
C MET A 49 -20.66 -10.80 3.07
N ARG A 50 -20.19 -11.77 3.87
CA ARG A 50 -19.89 -13.15 3.39
C ARG A 50 -21.09 -13.99 2.94
N SER A 51 -22.31 -13.47 3.04
CA SER A 51 -23.54 -14.21 2.75
C SER A 51 -24.17 -13.86 1.39
N PHE A 52 -23.47 -13.12 0.52
CA PHE A 52 -24.00 -12.77 -0.80
C PHE A 52 -23.60 -13.82 -1.84
N ASN A 53 -24.56 -14.27 -2.65
CA ASN A 53 -24.27 -15.23 -3.72
C ASN A 53 -23.49 -14.54 -4.86
N ASN A 54 -22.24 -14.97 -5.09
CA ASN A 54 -21.21 -14.61 -6.08
C ASN A 54 -21.39 -13.41 -7.05
N LYS A 55 -22.53 -13.22 -7.71
CA LYS A 55 -22.75 -12.13 -8.69
C LYS A 55 -22.95 -10.76 -8.01
N SER A 56 -23.64 -10.71 -6.88
CA SER A 56 -23.87 -9.46 -6.14
C SER A 56 -22.62 -8.97 -5.41
N GLU A 57 -21.74 -9.89 -5.00
CA GLU A 57 -20.46 -9.56 -4.33
C GLU A 57 -19.51 -8.78 -5.25
N ALA A 58 -19.39 -9.19 -6.51
CA ALA A 58 -18.50 -8.53 -7.46
C ALA A 58 -18.89 -7.05 -7.70
N ALA A 59 -20.20 -6.79 -7.84
CA ALA A 59 -20.73 -5.43 -7.98
C ALA A 59 -20.46 -4.59 -6.72
N PHE A 60 -20.62 -5.18 -5.54
CA PHE A 60 -20.38 -4.49 -4.27
C PHE A 60 -18.89 -4.14 -4.06
N ILE A 61 -17.99 -5.05 -4.40
CA ILE A 61 -16.53 -4.82 -4.35
C ILE A 61 -16.14 -3.68 -5.30
N GLY A 62 -16.71 -3.66 -6.50
CA GLY A 62 -16.55 -2.57 -7.46
C GLY A 62 -17.05 -1.24 -6.90
N GLY A 63 -18.26 -1.21 -6.33
CA GLY A 63 -18.82 -0.04 -5.67
C GLY A 63 -17.98 0.43 -4.48
N PHE A 64 -17.41 -0.49 -3.71
CA PHE A 64 -16.53 -0.17 -2.59
C PHE A 64 -15.22 0.48 -3.06
N ARG A 65 -14.64 0.01 -4.17
CA ARG A 65 -13.47 0.67 -4.78
C ARG A 65 -13.76 2.11 -5.19
N ILE A 66 -14.91 2.35 -5.82
CA ILE A 66 -15.33 3.70 -6.21
C ILE A 66 -15.53 4.56 -4.97
N TYR A 67 -16.25 4.05 -3.96
CA TYR A 67 -16.46 4.73 -2.69
C TYR A 67 -15.14 5.12 -2.00
N TYR A 68 -14.19 4.19 -1.90
CA TYR A 68 -12.92 4.42 -1.23
C TYR A 68 -12.06 5.44 -1.97
N ASN A 69 -12.05 5.39 -3.31
CA ASN A 69 -11.19 6.26 -4.13
C ASN A 69 -11.72 7.68 -4.30
N PHE A 70 -13.05 7.88 -4.35
CA PHE A 70 -13.65 9.15 -4.76
C PHE A 70 -14.54 9.83 -3.72
N LEU A 71 -15.11 9.09 -2.77
CA LEU A 71 -16.10 9.64 -1.83
C LEU A 71 -15.57 9.77 -0.40
N ARG A 72 -14.63 8.91 0.00
CA ARG A 72 -14.11 8.87 1.37
C ARG A 72 -12.84 9.70 1.53
N SER A 73 -12.88 10.70 2.41
CA SER A 73 -11.70 11.45 2.84
C SER A 73 -10.83 10.63 3.80
N HIS A 74 -9.50 10.73 3.67
CA HIS A 74 -8.55 10.04 4.55
C HIS A 74 -7.72 11.00 5.38
N LEU A 75 -7.60 10.72 6.68
CA LEU A 75 -6.73 11.46 7.60
C LEU A 75 -5.25 11.40 7.18
N ALA A 76 -4.79 10.23 6.73
CA ALA A 76 -3.42 10.04 6.24
C ALA A 76 -3.09 10.86 4.96
N LEU A 77 -4.12 11.33 4.25
CA LEU A 77 -3.99 12.17 3.05
C LEU A 77 -4.42 13.63 3.33
N ASN A 78 -4.35 14.07 4.59
CA ASN A 78 -4.75 15.42 5.02
C ASN A 78 -6.21 15.76 4.64
N GLY A 79 -7.12 14.79 4.75
CA GLY A 79 -8.54 14.98 4.44
C GLY A 79 -8.89 14.86 2.96
N LYS A 80 -7.92 14.60 2.08
CA LYS A 80 -8.16 14.41 0.65
C LYS A 80 -8.62 13.00 0.31
N THR A 81 -9.28 12.87 -0.83
CA THR A 81 -9.59 11.54 -1.40
C THR A 81 -8.34 10.95 -2.08
N PRO A 82 -8.22 9.62 -2.21
CA PRO A 82 -7.12 9.01 -2.94
C PRO A 82 -7.02 9.48 -4.38
N ALA A 83 -8.16 9.71 -5.05
CA ALA A 83 -8.20 10.23 -6.41
C ALA A 83 -7.65 11.66 -6.53
N GLU A 84 -7.98 12.53 -5.58
CA GLU A 84 -7.43 13.90 -5.49
C GLU A 84 -5.93 13.88 -5.21
N ALA A 85 -5.49 13.03 -4.29
CA ALA A 85 -4.06 12.87 -3.98
C ALA A 85 -3.28 12.35 -5.19
N ALA A 86 -3.88 11.46 -5.98
CA ALA A 86 -3.35 10.95 -7.23
C ALA A 86 -3.49 11.92 -8.42
N LYS A 87 -4.10 13.10 -8.21
CA LYS A 87 -4.36 14.12 -9.24
C LYS A 87 -5.10 13.57 -10.47
N ILE A 88 -5.97 12.58 -10.27
CA ILE A 88 -6.80 12.03 -11.34
C ILE A 88 -7.83 13.09 -11.71
N ARG A 89 -7.78 13.58 -12.94
CA ARG A 89 -8.84 14.44 -13.48
C ARG A 89 -10.02 13.54 -13.84
N LEU A 90 -11.12 13.67 -13.10
CA LEU A 90 -12.40 13.17 -13.57
C LEU A 90 -12.79 14.03 -14.80
N PRO A 91 -13.16 13.42 -15.94
CA PRO A 91 -13.64 14.16 -17.09
C PRO A 91 -14.93 14.93 -16.78
#